data_AF-A0A9E4V025-F1
#
_entry.id   AF-A0A9E4V025-F1
#
_cell.length_a   1.000
_cell.length_b   1.000
_cell.length_c   1.000
_cell.angle_alpha   90.00
_cell.angle_beta   90.00
_cell.angle_gamma   90.00
#
_symmetry.space_group_name_H-M   'P 1'
#
loop_
_entity.id
_entity.type
_entity.pdbx_description
1 polymer ?
#
loop_
_entity_poly.entity_id
_entity_poly.type
_entity_poly.pdbx_seq_one_letter_code
_entity_poly.pdbx_strand_id
1 'polypeptide(L)' 'MRVDAPCLDCGEPITIEMRDDQLLSAQPDGIVGYAYRQFGGSAQDPAPEARGFR' A
#
# COMPACT_ATOMS: atom_id res chain seq x y z
N MET A 1 -5.51 11.68 -3.74
CA MET A 1 -6.37 10.56 -3.28
C MET A 1 -6.42 10.60 -1.76
N ARG A 2 -7.58 10.36 -1.17
CA ARG A 2 -7.75 10.18 0.27
C ARG A 2 -8.30 8.78 0.51
N VAL A 3 -7.79 8.11 1.53
CA VAL A 3 -8.23 6.77 1.95
C VAL A 3 -8.59 6.84 3.41
N ASP A 4 -9.81 6.44 3.74
CA ASP A 4 -10.30 6.26 5.10
C ASP A 4 -10.59 4.75 5.29
N ALA A 5 -10.01 4.15 6.33
CA ALA A 5 -10.06 2.71 6.57
C ALA A 5 -9.93 2.38 8.07
N PRO A 6 -10.30 1.18 8.53
CA PRO A 6 -9.92 0.70 9.85
C PRO A 6 -8.47 0.20 9.87
N CYS A 7 -7.78 0.34 11.00
CA CYS A 7 -6.49 -0.27 11.27
C CYS A 7 -6.62 -1.80 11.23
N LEU A 8 -5.67 -2.47 10.57
CA LEU A 8 -5.70 -3.93 10.43
C LEU A 8 -5.53 -4.66 11.77
N ASP A 9 -4.80 -4.07 12.72
CA ASP A 9 -4.47 -4.71 13.99
C ASP A 9 -5.54 -4.47 15.07
N CYS A 10 -6.03 -3.22 15.19
CA CYS A 10 -6.93 -2.83 16.28
C CYS A 10 -8.32 -2.35 15.85
N GLY A 11 -8.54 -2.12 14.54
CA GLY A 11 -9.82 -1.64 14.02
C GLY A 11 -10.10 -0.14 14.17
N GLU A 12 -9.25 0.61 14.89
CA GLU A 12 -9.38 2.07 15.02
C GLU A 12 -9.25 2.78 13.67
N PRO A 13 -9.92 3.92 13.45
CA PRO A 13 -9.91 4.59 12.16
C PRO A 13 -8.52 5.13 11.81
N ILE A 14 -8.15 4.96 10.54
CA ILE A 14 -6.95 5.52 9.93
C ILE A 14 -7.32 6.31 8.67
N THR A 15 -6.56 7.36 8.39
CA THR A 15 -6.67 8.18 7.21
C THR A 15 -5.29 8.40 6.60
N ILE A 16 -5.17 8.26 5.28
CA ILE A 16 -3.99 8.70 4.53
C ILE A 16 -4.38 9.57 3.33
N GLU A 17 -3.51 10.52 2.99
CA GLU A 17 -3.62 11.33 1.78
C GLU A 17 -2.38 11.17 0.92
N MET A 18 -2.61 10.97 -0.38
CA MET A 18 -1.56 10.70 -1.35
C MET A 18 -1.74 11.51 -2.62
N ARG A 19 -0.64 11.85 -3.29
CA ARG A 19 -0.61 12.48 -4.61
C ARG A 19 0.64 12.03 -5.36
N ASP A 20 0.46 11.62 -6.61
CA ASP A 20 1.55 11.32 -7.55
C ASP A 20 2.67 10.50 -6.89
N ASP A 21 2.35 9.29 -6.42
CA ASP A 21 3.24 8.38 -5.66
C ASP A 21 3.72 8.80 -4.26
N GLN A 22 3.45 10.04 -3.85
CA GLN A 22 3.87 10.55 -2.54
C GLN A 22 2.78 10.44 -1.48
N LEU A 23 3.18 10.06 -0.27
CA LEU A 23 2.36 10.16 0.95
C LEU A 23 2.45 11.59 1.49
N LEU A 24 1.33 12.31 1.51
CA LEU A 24 1.24 13.70 1.96
C LEU A 24 0.90 13.80 3.45
N SER A 25 0.00 12.94 3.94
CA SER A 25 -0.40 12.89 5.35
C SER A 25 -0.84 11.48 5.73
N ALA A 26 -0.70 11.15 7.02
CA ALA A 26 -1.10 9.88 7.61
C ALA A 26 -1.50 10.10 9.07
N GLN A 27 -2.74 9.75 9.43
CA GLN A 27 -3.23 9.84 10.80
C GLN A 27 -3.89 8.52 11.23
N PRO A 28 -3.52 7.95 12.39
CA PRO A 28 -2.48 8.43 13.32
C PRO A 28 -1.07 8.37 12.72
N ASP A 29 -0.11 9.08 13.33
CA ASP A 29 1.28 9.00 12.90
C ASP A 29 1.84 7.59 13.15
N GLY A 30 2.80 7.15 12.33
CA GLY A 30 3.42 5.83 12.47
C GLY A 30 2.65 4.65 11.86
N ILE A 31 1.65 4.91 11.01
CA ILE A 31 0.97 3.88 10.22
C ILE A 31 1.97 3.06 9.41
N VAL A 32 1.80 1.74 9.43
CA VAL A 32 2.55 0.79 8.60
C VAL A 32 1.64 0.28 7.48
N GLY A 33 2.07 0.47 6.24
CA GLY A 33 1.39 -0.08 5.07
C GLY A 33 1.88 -1.50 4.75
N TYR A 34 0.96 -2.45 4.59
CA TYR A 34 1.26 -3.78 4.07
C TYR A 34 0.70 -3.93 2.65
N ALA A 35 1.58 -4.22 1.70
CA ALA A 35 1.20 -4.57 0.34
C ALA A 35 1.62 -6.01 0.07
N TYR A 36 0.65 -6.88 -0.22
CA TYR A 36 0.96 -8.18 -0.79
C TYR A 36 0.97 -8.08 -2.31
N ARG A 37 1.99 -8.66 -2.94
CA ARG A 37 1.99 -8.94 -4.38
C ARG A 37 2.03 -10.44 -4.55
N GLN A 38 1.09 -10.99 -5.33
CA GLN A 38 1.18 -12.39 -5.71
C GLN A 38 2.40 -12.57 -6.62
N PHE A 39 3.28 -13.48 -6.24
CA PHE A 39 4.39 -13.93 -7.08
C PHE A 39 4.04 -15.32 -7.62
N GLY A 40 4.06 -15.44 -8.95
CA GLY A 40 3.70 -16.66 -9.67
C GLY A 40 2.56 -16.41 -10.66
N GLY A 41 2.86 -16.60 -11.94
CA GLY A 41 1.91 -16.73 -13.03
C GLY A 41 2.07 -18.09 -13.71
N SER A 42 1.25 -18.38 -14.69
CA SER A 42 1.49 -19.47 -15.63
C SER A 42 2.85 -19.28 -16.33
N ALA A 43 3.43 -20.35 -16.86
CA ALA A 43 4.68 -20.26 -17.64
C ALA A 43 4.56 -19.33 -18.88
N GLN A 44 3.33 -18.95 -19.27
CA GLN A 44 3.05 -17.99 -20.34
C GLN A 44 3.06 -16.53 -19.87
N ASP A 45 3.00 -16.26 -18.56
CA ASP A 45 2.97 -14.89 -18.06
C ASP A 45 4.35 -14.24 -18.17
N PRO A 46 4.45 -12.99 -18.68
CA PRO A 46 5.70 -12.27 -18.70
C PRO A 46 6.19 -12.07 -17.26
N ALA A 47 7.50 -12.21 -17.06
CA ALA A 47 8.11 -12.04 -15.75
C ALA A 47 7.70 -10.68 -15.15
N PRO A 48 7.29 -10.63 -13.87
CA PRO A 48 6.90 -9.37 -13.26
C PRO A 48 8.10 -8.41 -13.25
N GLU A 49 7.95 -7.22 -13.86
CA GLU A 49 8.95 -6.17 -13.71
C GLU A 49 9.11 -5.85 -12.21
N ALA A 50 10.34 -6.00 -11.72
CA ALA A 50 10.76 -5.60 -10.40
C ALA A 50 10.85 -4.07 -10.36
N ARG A 51 9.71 -3.40 -10.18
CA ARG A 51 9.70 -1.99 -9.81
C ARG A 51 10.12 -1.91 -8.34
N GLY A 52 11.41 -1.66 -8.13
CA GLY A 52 11.97 -1.42 -6.81
C GLY A 52 11.29 -0.22 -6.16
N PHE A 53 11.00 -0.35 -4.87
CA PHE A 53 10.56 0.74 -4.01
C PHE A 53 11.76 1.69 -3.87
N ARG A 54 11.69 2.87 -4.49
CA ARG A 54 12.64 3.96 -4.25
C ARG A 54 11.99 5.01 -3.38
#